data_AF-A0A8H4WL21-F1
#
_entry.id   AF-A0A8H4WL21-F1
#
_cell.length_a   1.000
_cell.length_b   1.000
_cell.length_c   1.000
_cell.angle_alpha   90.00
_cell.angle_beta   90.00
_cell.angle_gamma   90.00
#
_symmetry.space_group_name_H-M   'P 1'
#
loop_
_entity.id
_entity.type
_entity.pdbx_description
1 polymer ?
#
loop_
_entity_poly.entity_id
_entity_poly.type
_entity_poly.pdbx_seq_one_letter_code
_entity_poly.pdbx_strand_id
1 'polypeptide(L)'
;MVGLTSASGLVGFLSEPDPELRVFALKTLDAEVDVLWTDIVDAIPQIEALYEDETFPERELAALVASKVYYHLQEYNESMVFALGAGKLLNLDKGGEFEQTIICRTPLPAL
;
A
#
# COMPACT_ATOMS: atom_id res chain seq x y z
N MET A 1 -11.46 23.12 5.33
CA MET A 1 -12.50 22.40 4.57
C MET A 1 -12.20 20.93 4.80
N VAL A 2 -12.91 20.28 5.73
CA VAL A 2 -12.69 18.87 6.06
C VAL A 2 -13.41 18.07 4.98
N GLY A 3 -12.69 17.70 3.93
CA GLY A 3 -13.18 16.70 2.99
C GLY A 3 -13.11 15.37 3.72
N LEU A 4 -14.24 14.90 4.26
CA LEU A 4 -14.42 13.47 4.51
C LEU A 4 -14.34 12.79 3.15
N THR A 5 -13.14 12.54 2.67
CA THR A 5 -12.91 11.52 1.67
C THR A 5 -13.07 10.19 2.41
N SER A 6 -14.31 9.75 2.57
CA SER A 6 -14.59 8.44 3.15
C SER A 6 -13.78 7.40 2.38
N ALA A 7 -13.06 6.51 3.08
CA ALA A 7 -12.28 5.46 2.45
C ALA A 7 -13.08 4.69 1.39
N SER A 8 -14.38 4.47 1.62
CA SER A 8 -15.28 3.83 0.66
C SER A 8 -15.37 4.56 -0.70
N GLY A 9 -15.25 5.89 -0.72
CA GLY A 9 -15.21 6.67 -1.96
C GLY A 9 -13.90 6.49 -2.71
N LEU A 10 -12.76 6.45 -1.99
CA LEU A 10 -11.44 6.19 -2.57
C LEU A 10 -11.33 4.77 -3.11
N VAL A 11 -11.82 3.78 -2.35
CA VAL A 11 -11.92 2.38 -2.80
C VAL A 11 -12.82 2.26 -4.02
N GLY A 12 -13.92 3.03 -4.07
CA GLY A 12 -14.78 3.11 -5.26
C GLY A 12 -14.00 3.53 -6.52
N PHE A 13 -13.11 4.51 -6.42
CA PHE A 13 -12.26 4.94 -7.53
C PHE A 13 -11.24 3.89 -7.99
N LEU A 14 -10.84 2.95 -7.13
CA LEU A 14 -9.98 1.83 -7.54
C LEU A 14 -10.68 0.89 -8.54
N SER A 15 -12.02 0.84 -8.50
CA SER A 15 -12.83 0.02 -9.40
C SER A 15 -13.11 0.68 -10.75
N GLU A 16 -12.90 1.99 -10.87
CA GLU A 16 -13.16 2.73 -12.11
C GLU A 16 -12.19 2.31 -13.22
N PRO A 17 -12.57 2.36 -14.51
CA PRO A 17 -11.69 1.96 -15.61
C PRO A 17 -10.54 2.95 -15.87
N ASP A 18 -10.63 4.16 -15.32
CA ASP A 18 -9.69 5.24 -15.59
C ASP A 18 -8.41 5.12 -14.73
N PRO A 19 -7.22 4.99 -15.33
CA PRO A 19 -5.99 4.80 -14.59
C PRO A 19 -5.58 6.04 -13.78
N GLU A 20 -5.94 7.25 -14.20
CA GLU A 20 -5.59 8.47 -13.48
C GLU A 20 -6.38 8.56 -12.16
N LEU A 21 -7.66 8.16 -12.18
CA LEU A 21 -8.48 8.07 -10.97
C LEU A 21 -7.96 7.02 -9.99
N ARG A 22 -7.55 5.85 -10.50
CA ARG A 22 -6.94 4.79 -9.66
C ARG A 22 -5.66 5.26 -9.00
N VAL A 23 -4.78 5.94 -9.74
CA VAL A 23 -3.54 6.51 -9.21
C VAL A 23 -3.83 7.57 -8.14
N PHE A 24 -4.80 8.45 -8.38
CA PHE A 24 -5.20 9.47 -7.41
C PHE A 24 -5.72 8.84 -6.11
N ALA A 25 -6.58 7.83 -6.24
CA ALA A 25 -7.10 7.09 -5.10
C ALA A 25 -5.97 6.42 -4.32
N LEU A 26 -5.10 5.66 -4.99
CA LEU A 26 -3.94 4.99 -4.39
C LEU A 26 -3.02 5.95 -3.62
N LYS A 27 -2.72 7.14 -4.17
CA LYS A 27 -1.91 8.16 -3.47
C LYS A 27 -2.58 8.70 -2.22
N THR A 28 -3.89 8.90 -2.28
CA THR A 28 -4.67 9.38 -1.14
C THR A 28 -4.74 8.29 -0.06
N LEU A 29 -4.94 7.04 -0.47
CA LEU A 29 -4.93 5.88 0.43
C LEU A 29 -3.56 5.70 1.10
N ASP A 30 -2.45 5.85 0.37
CA ASP A 30 -1.09 5.79 0.95
C ASP A 30 -0.86 6.83 2.05
N ALA A 31 -1.38 8.04 1.84
CA ALA A 31 -1.23 9.16 2.77
C ALA A 31 -2.07 9.00 4.05
N GLU A 32 -3.24 8.36 3.95
CA GLU A 32 -4.19 8.22 5.06
C GLU A 32 -4.35 6.76 5.55
N VAL A 33 -3.47 5.85 5.11
CA VAL A 33 -3.57 4.41 5.42
C VAL A 33 -3.59 4.11 6.92
N ASP A 34 -2.87 4.87 7.74
CA ASP A 34 -2.84 4.69 9.20
C ASP A 34 -4.21 4.87 9.86
N VAL A 35 -5.09 5.67 9.25
CA VAL A 35 -6.44 5.95 9.73
C VAL A 35 -7.48 5.11 8.99
N LEU A 36 -7.28 4.88 7.70
CA LEU A 36 -8.24 4.25 6.80
C LEU A 36 -8.01 2.75 6.60
N TRP A 37 -6.98 2.15 7.22
CA TRP A 37 -6.62 0.75 7.00
C TRP A 37 -7.82 -0.18 7.12
N THR A 38 -8.70 0.00 8.10
CA THR A 38 -9.88 -0.84 8.34
C THR A 38 -10.81 -0.97 7.13
N ASP A 39 -10.96 0.12 6.38
CA ASP A 39 -11.79 0.17 5.18
C ASP A 39 -11.02 -0.33 3.96
N ILE A 40 -9.70 -0.16 3.94
CA ILE A 40 -8.83 -0.62 2.86
C ILE A 40 -8.66 -2.15 2.90
N VAL A 41 -8.80 -2.78 4.08
CA VAL A 41 -8.70 -4.24 4.23
C VAL A 41 -9.60 -4.98 3.22
N ASP A 42 -10.84 -4.51 3.04
CA ASP A 42 -11.80 -5.13 2.11
C ASP A 42 -11.39 -4.93 0.64
N ALA A 43 -10.61 -3.88 0.37
CA ALA A 43 -10.11 -3.50 -0.96
C ALA A 43 -8.73 -4.08 -1.30
N ILE A 44 -8.04 -4.77 -0.37
CA ILE A 44 -6.75 -5.44 -0.61
C ILE A 44 -6.73 -6.23 -1.93
N PRO A 45 -7.68 -7.13 -2.23
CA PRO A 45 -7.64 -7.92 -3.47
C PRO A 45 -7.68 -7.06 -4.73
N GLN A 46 -8.31 -5.88 -4.68
CA GLN A 46 -8.31 -4.94 -5.80
C GLN A 46 -6.96 -4.24 -5.94
N ILE A 47 -6.32 -3.89 -4.82
CA ILE A 47 -4.99 -3.28 -4.78
C ILE A 47 -3.94 -4.28 -5.28
N GLU A 48 -4.04 -5.55 -4.88
CA GLU A 48 -3.19 -6.64 -5.40
C GLU A 48 -3.34 -6.78 -6.91
N ALA A 49 -4.57 -6.79 -7.44
CA ALA A 49 -4.80 -6.85 -8.88
C ALA A 49 -4.17 -5.65 -9.64
N LEU A 50 -4.15 -4.45 -9.03
CA LEU A 50 -3.46 -3.29 -9.61
C LEU A 50 -1.93 -3.40 -9.54
N TYR A 51 -1.39 -4.11 -8.54
CA TYR A 51 0.03 -4.40 -8.45
C TYR A 51 0.46 -5.46 -9.49
N GLU A 52 -0.36 -6.49 -9.69
CA GLU A 52 -0.14 -7.54 -10.67
C GLU A 52 -0.27 -7.04 -12.13
N ASP A 53 -1.00 -5.95 -12.34
CA ASP A 53 -1.13 -5.33 -13.65
C ASP A 53 0.16 -4.61 -14.07
N GLU A 54 0.89 -5.21 -15.02
CA GLU A 54 2.16 -4.66 -15.52
C GLU A 54 2.00 -3.39 -16.36
N THR A 55 0.77 -3.08 -16.79
CA THR A 55 0.47 -1.89 -17.59
C THR A 55 0.17 -0.68 -16.71
N PHE A 56 -0.10 -0.91 -15.42
CA PHE A 56 -0.43 0.14 -14.47
C PHE A 56 0.84 0.91 -14.05
N PRO A 57 0.87 2.25 -14.25
CA PRO A 57 2.09 3.03 -14.07
C PRO A 57 2.57 3.11 -12.61
N GLU A 58 1.67 2.98 -11.64
CA GLU A 58 1.97 3.13 -10.21
C GLU A 58 1.76 1.82 -9.45
N ARG A 59 2.05 0.68 -10.09
CA ARG A 59 1.91 -0.65 -9.47
C ARG A 59 2.75 -0.79 -8.20
N GLU A 60 3.95 -0.19 -8.17
CA GLU A 60 4.81 -0.18 -6.98
C GLU A 60 4.11 0.52 -5.80
N LEU A 61 3.27 1.53 -6.07
CA LEU A 61 2.54 2.27 -5.05
C LEU A 61 1.38 1.42 -4.51
N ALA A 62 0.73 0.62 -5.35
CA ALA A 62 -0.26 -0.36 -4.92
C ALA A 62 0.36 -1.39 -3.95
N ALA A 63 1.54 -1.92 -4.27
CA ALA A 63 2.28 -2.79 -3.34
C ALA A 63 2.61 -2.10 -2.02
N LEU A 64 3.02 -0.82 -2.06
CA LEU A 64 3.30 -0.07 -0.83
C LEU A 64 2.05 0.07 0.05
N VAL A 65 0.90 0.44 -0.54
CA VAL A 65 -0.36 0.57 0.20
C VAL A 65 -0.76 -0.77 0.82
N ALA A 66 -0.75 -1.86 0.03
CA ALA A 66 -1.05 -3.20 0.52
C ALA A 66 -0.12 -3.57 1.70
N SER A 67 1.18 -3.33 1.56
CA SER A 67 2.17 -3.63 2.61
C SER A 67 1.88 -2.95 3.95
N LYS A 68 1.46 -1.67 3.90
CA LYS A 68 1.10 -0.91 5.11
C LYS A 68 -0.19 -1.42 5.73
N VAL A 69 -1.19 -1.80 4.93
CA VAL A 69 -2.44 -2.38 5.47
C VAL A 69 -2.17 -3.72 6.14
N TYR A 70 -1.38 -4.60 5.52
CA TYR A 70 -0.95 -5.86 6.13
C TYR A 70 -0.14 -5.65 7.42
N TYR A 71 0.65 -4.58 7.49
CA TYR A 71 1.34 -4.20 8.72
C TYR A 71 0.35 -3.90 9.86
N HIS A 72 -0.71 -3.14 9.59
CA HIS A 72 -1.77 -2.88 10.58
C HIS A 72 -2.55 -4.14 10.96
N LEU A 73 -2.73 -5.08 10.03
CA LEU A 73 -3.31 -6.40 10.29
C LEU A 73 -2.40 -7.34 11.08
N GLN A 74 -1.16 -6.92 11.37
CA GLN A 74 -0.12 -7.74 12.02
C GLN A 74 0.32 -8.95 11.17
N GLU A 75 -0.06 -8.98 9.89
CA GLU A 75 0.38 -9.96 8.89
C GLU A 75 1.73 -9.51 8.30
N TYR A 76 2.75 -9.51 9.15
CA TYR A 76 4.07 -8.97 8.82
C TYR A 76 4.78 -9.69 7.67
N ASN A 77 4.47 -10.97 7.44
CA ASN A 77 5.05 -11.72 6.33
C ASN A 77 4.53 -11.19 4.99
N GLU A 78 3.21 -11.07 4.84
CA GLU A 78 2.60 -10.49 3.63
C GLU A 78 3.03 -9.03 3.45
N SER A 79 3.02 -8.27 4.55
CA SER A 79 3.53 -6.89 4.57
C SER A 79 4.94 -6.79 3.99
N MET A 80 5.87 -7.65 4.43
CA MET A 80 7.25 -7.68 3.91
C MET A 80 7.31 -8.02 2.42
N VAL A 81 6.56 -9.02 1.96
CA VAL A 81 6.55 -9.43 0.55
C VAL A 81 6.11 -8.26 -0.34
N PHE A 82 5.02 -7.58 0.02
CA PHE A 82 4.53 -6.42 -0.72
C PHE A 82 5.46 -5.21 -0.58
N ALA A 83 6.05 -4.97 0.59
CA ALA A 83 7.00 -3.88 0.80
C ALA A 83 8.23 -4.03 -0.10
N LEU A 84 8.75 -5.25 -0.26
CA LEU A 84 9.84 -5.55 -1.18
C LEU A 84 9.42 -5.37 -2.66
N GLY A 85 8.15 -5.69 -2.98
CA GLY A 85 7.55 -5.44 -4.30
C GLY A 85 7.40 -3.96 -4.64
N ALA A 86 7.23 -3.08 -3.64
CA ALA A 86 7.19 -1.63 -3.82
C ALA A 86 8.55 -1.02 -4.20
N GLY A 87 9.64 -1.80 -4.10
CA GLY A 87 10.95 -1.43 -4.61
C GLY A 87 11.45 -0.09 -4.09
N LYS A 88 11.53 0.90 -4.99
CA LYS A 88 12.11 2.22 -4.68
C LYS A 88 11.19 3.11 -3.85
N LEU A 89 9.90 2.81 -3.80
CA LEU A 89 8.94 3.57 -3.00
C LEU A 89 9.05 3.26 -1.51
N LEU A 90 9.57 2.07 -1.16
CA LEU A 90 9.92 1.72 0.20
C LEU A 90 11.22 2.45 0.60
N ASN A 91 11.08 3.57 1.32
CA ASN A 91 12.24 4.32 1.80
C ASN A 91 12.69 3.82 3.18
N LEU A 92 13.60 2.84 3.19
CA LEU A 92 14.17 2.26 4.43
C LEU A 92 14.95 3.26 5.30
N ASP A 93 15.44 4.36 4.71
CA ASP A 93 16.17 5.42 5.42
C ASP A 93 15.26 6.34 6.23
N LYS A 94 13.94 6.29 6.03
CA LYS A 94 12.99 7.08 6.85
C LYS A 94 13.04 6.68 8.33
N GLY A 95 13.45 5.45 8.65
CA GLY A 95 13.61 4.98 10.03
C GLY A 95 12.32 4.85 10.83
N GLY A 96 11.15 4.84 10.18
CA GLY A 96 9.86 4.64 10.82
C GLY A 96 9.68 3.24 11.40
N GLU A 97 8.67 3.07 12.25
CA GLU A 97 8.34 1.78 12.89
C GLU A 97 8.01 0.69 11.87
N PHE A 98 7.32 1.06 10.79
CA PHE A 98 7.05 0.19 9.65
C PHE A 98 8.36 -0.29 9.03
N GLU A 99 9.22 0.62 8.56
CA GLU A 99 10.49 0.28 7.91
C GLU A 99 11.39 -0.58 8.80
N GLN A 100 11.52 -0.24 10.09
CA GLN A 100 12.30 -1.05 11.04
C GLN A 100 11.76 -2.46 11.18
N THR A 101 10.43 -2.61 11.18
CA THR A 101 9.80 -3.94 11.22
C THR A 101 10.13 -4.73 9.95
N ILE A 102 10.01 -4.11 8.78
CA ILE A 102 10.35 -4.75 7.50
C ILE A 102 11.83 -5.16 7.47
N ILE A 103 12.75 -4.29 7.91
CA ILE A 103 14.19 -4.59 7.98
C ILE A 103 14.46 -5.74 8.95
N CYS A 104 13.85 -5.74 10.13
CA CYS A 104 14.05 -6.79 11.13
C CYS A 104 13.52 -8.15 10.66
N ARG A 105 12.46 -8.15 9.84
CA ARG A 105 11.83 -9.36 9.30
C ARG A 105 12.53 -9.87 8.05
N THR A 106 13.11 -8.98 7.26
CA THR A 106 13.84 -9.35 6.05
C THR A 106 15.10 -10.11 6.47
N PRO A 107 15.28 -11.39 6.04
CA PRO A 107 16.52 -12.09 6.29
C PRO A 107 17.61 -11.40 5.47
N LEU A 108 18.36 -10.50 6.10
CA LEU A 108 19.59 -9.97 5.53
C LEU A 108 20.49 -11.17 5.17
N PRO A 109 21.01 -11.27 3.94
CA PRO A 109 22.10 -12.22 3.68
C PRO A 109 23.23 -11.85 4.64
N ALA A 110 23.63 -12.79 5.49
CA ALA A 110 24.74 -12.63 6.40
C ALA A 110 25.96 -12.13 5.60
N LEU A 111 26.42 -10.92 5.90
CA LEU A 111 27.67 -10.36 5.40
C LEU A 111 28.86 -11.20 5.86
#